data_AF-A0A4Y3RMI5-F1
#
_entry.id   AF-A0A4Y3RMI5-F1
#
_cell.length_a   1.000
_cell.length_b   1.000
_cell.length_c   1.000
_cell.angle_alpha   90.00
_cell.angle_beta   90.00
_cell.angle_gamma   90.00
#
_symmetry.space_group_name_H-M   'P 1'
#
loop_
_entity.id
_entity.type
_entity.pdbx_description
1 polymer ?
#
loop_
_entity_poly.entity_id
_entity_poly.type
_entity_poly.pdbx_seq_one_letter_code
_entity_poly.pdbx_strand_id
1 'polypeptide(L)'
;MIPFEMGAHPGISGQYSILEFPDTSDSSVVYIEGVTSDLYLEKAQDVGKYSVMYEHLRAQALNVEQTREFIAKMAKKHAQG
;
A
#
# COMPACT_ATOMS: atom_id res chain seq x y z
N MET A 1 3.53 -0.23 -8.12
CA MET A 1 2.82 0.94 -8.67
C MET A 1 1.46 0.49 -9.19
N ILE A 2 0.37 1.21 -8.89
CA ILE A 2 -0.96 0.90 -9.44
C ILE A 2 -1.26 1.91 -10.57
N PRO A 3 -1.55 1.46 -11.81
CA PRO A 3 -1.93 2.36 -12.90
C PRO A 3 -3.26 3.07 -12.62
N PHE A 4 -3.39 4.33 -13.02
CA PHE A 4 -4.62 5.12 -12.85
C PHE A 4 -5.85 4.48 -13.53
N GLU A 5 -5.65 3.73 -14.61
CA GLU A 5 -6.71 3.05 -15.35
C GLU A 5 -7.38 1.92 -14.56
N MET A 6 -6.77 1.44 -13.47
CA MET A 6 -7.34 0.39 -12.61
C MET A 6 -8.53 0.86 -11.76
N GLY A 7 -8.81 2.17 -11.73
CA GLY A 7 -9.98 2.70 -11.03
C GLY A 7 -9.91 2.52 -9.51
N ALA A 8 -11.05 2.25 -8.88
CA ALA A 8 -11.17 2.21 -7.43
C ALA A 8 -10.41 1.00 -6.82
N HIS A 9 -9.43 1.28 -5.95
CA HIS A 9 -8.66 0.26 -5.23
C HIS A 9 -8.64 0.54 -3.72
N PRO A 10 -8.38 -0.47 -2.85
CA PRO A 10 -8.50 -0.29 -1.41
C PRO A 10 -7.64 0.82 -0.78
N GLY A 11 -6.49 1.16 -1.39
CA GLY A 11 -5.63 2.26 -0.97
C GLY A 11 -6.22 3.67 -1.14
N ILE A 12 -7.39 3.82 -1.77
CA ILE A 12 -8.13 5.09 -1.83
C ILE A 12 -8.74 5.44 -0.46
N SER A 13 -9.01 4.43 0.37
CA SER A 13 -9.67 4.57 1.66
C SER A 13 -8.80 5.25 2.73
N GLY A 14 -7.50 5.40 2.47
CA GLY A 14 -6.53 5.97 3.40
C GLY A 14 -5.20 5.22 3.40
N GLN A 15 -4.18 5.89 3.91
CA GLN A 15 -2.84 5.33 4.08
C GLN A 15 -2.75 4.59 5.42
N TYR A 16 -2.02 3.48 5.44
CA TYR A 16 -1.70 2.73 6.65
C TYR A 16 -0.37 2.02 6.49
N SER A 17 0.25 1.65 7.60
CA SER A 17 1.48 0.85 7.65
C SER A 17 1.25 -0.41 8.48
N ILE A 18 1.76 -1.55 8.03
CA ILE A 18 1.83 -2.78 8.82
C ILE A 18 3.26 -2.86 9.35
N LEU A 19 3.41 -2.84 10.67
CA LEU A 19 4.68 -2.98 11.38
C LEU A 19 4.83 -4.44 11.79
N GLU A 20 5.88 -5.08 11.30
CA GLU A 20 6.24 -6.46 11.64
C GLU A 20 7.52 -6.45 12.47
N PHE A 21 7.50 -7.20 13.57
CA PHE A 21 8.61 -7.27 14.51
C PHE A 21 9.33 -8.62 14.37
N PRO A 22 10.67 -8.65 14.52
CA PRO A 22 11.45 -9.87 14.35
C PRO A 22 11.24 -10.88 15.49
N ASP A 23 10.82 -10.41 16.67
CA ASP A 23 10.46 -11.28 17.80
C ASP A 23 9.04 -11.80 17.60
N THR A 24 8.86 -13.13 17.64
CA THR A 24 7.55 -13.77 17.44
C THR A 24 6.60 -13.59 18.62
N SER A 25 7.10 -13.10 19.75
CA SER A 25 6.27 -12.71 20.90
C SER A 25 5.64 -11.33 20.75
N ASP A 26 6.19 -10.47 19.88
CA ASP A 26 5.63 -9.17 19.57
C ASP A 26 4.51 -9.29 18.51
N SER A 27 3.39 -8.63 18.77
CA SER A 27 2.27 -8.59 17.82
C SER A 27 2.56 -7.60 16.69
N SER A 28 2.29 -8.00 15.45
CA SER A 28 2.25 -7.04 14.33
C SER A 28 1.22 -5.95 14.59
N VAL A 29 1.51 -4.73 14.14
CA VAL A 29 0.66 -3.56 14.40
C VAL A 29 0.28 -2.88 13.10
N VAL A 30 -0.99 -2.54 12.94
CA VAL A 30 -1.42 -1.58 11.90
C VAL A 30 -1.38 -0.18 12.48
N TYR A 31 -0.60 0.68 11.86
CA TYR A 31 -0.56 2.11 12.13
C TYR A 31 -1.37 2.87 11.09
N ILE A 32 -2.30 3.70 11.56
CA ILE A 32 -3.11 4.59 10.73
C ILE A 32 -2.89 6.01 11.24
N GLU A 33 -2.27 6.84 10.40
CA GLU A 33 -2.07 8.25 10.68
C GLU A 33 -3.40 8.99 10.49
N GLY A 34 -3.84 9.71 11.53
CA GLY A 34 -5.06 10.51 11.47
C GLY A 34 -4.76 11.98 11.68
N VAL A 35 -5.62 12.85 11.13
CA VAL A 35 -5.42 14.31 11.14
C VAL A 35 -5.30 14.90 12.56
N THR A 36 -5.99 14.31 13.52
CA THR A 36 -6.01 14.76 14.92
C THR A 36 -5.47 13.72 15.90
N SER A 37 -5.35 12.47 15.47
CA SER A 37 -4.92 11.35 16.32
C SER A 37 -4.53 10.15 15.47
N ASP A 38 -3.52 9.43 15.91
CA ASP A 38 -3.10 8.17 15.30
C ASP A 38 -3.83 6.98 15.92
N LEU A 39 -3.94 5.89 15.15
CA LEU A 39 -4.55 4.64 15.58
C LEU A 39 -3.59 3.47 15.40
N TYR A 40 -3.44 2.70 16.47
CA TYR A 40 -2.65 1.47 16.50
C TYR A 40 -3.59 0.28 16.72
N LEU A 41 -3.56 -0.68 15.80
CA LEU A 41 -4.36 -1.91 15.88
C LEU A 41 -3.43 -3.12 16.04
N GLU A 42 -3.49 -3.75 17.21
CA GLU A 42 -2.64 -4.91 17.56
C GLU A 42 -3.43 -6.23 17.55
N LYS A 43 -4.77 -6.14 17.53
CA LYS A 43 -5.64 -7.32 17.52
C LYS A 43 -5.40 -8.09 16.22
N ALA A 44 -5.03 -9.37 16.35
CA ALA A 44 -4.74 -10.25 15.21
C ALA A 44 -5.83 -10.23 14.11
N GLN A 45 -7.10 -10.16 14.50
CA GLN A 45 -8.21 -10.07 13.53
C GLN A 45 -8.17 -8.78 12.71
N ASP A 46 -7.85 -7.65 13.33
CA ASP A 46 -7.81 -6.36 12.65
C ASP A 46 -6.56 -6.27 11.77
N VAL A 47 -5.40 -6.65 12.31
CA VAL A 47 -4.15 -6.77 11.53
C VAL A 47 -4.36 -7.65 10.30
N GLY A 48 -4.97 -8.82 10.46
CA GLY A 48 -5.24 -9.74 9.36
C GLY A 48 -6.11 -9.14 8.24
N LYS A 49 -7.11 -8.31 8.57
CA LYS A 49 -7.92 -7.60 7.54
C LYS A 49 -7.06 -6.65 6.71
N TYR A 50 -6.20 -5.88 7.36
CA TYR A 50 -5.30 -4.93 6.68
C TYR A 50 -4.21 -5.64 5.88
N SER A 51 -3.72 -6.80 6.34
CA SER A 51 -2.81 -7.66 5.57
C SER A 51 -3.45 -8.19 4.29
N VAL A 52 -4.70 -8.67 4.36
CA VAL A 52 -5.43 -9.11 3.15
C VAL A 52 -5.62 -7.96 2.16
N MET A 53 -5.97 -6.78 2.67
CA MET A 53 -6.12 -5.58 1.85
C MET A 53 -4.80 -5.19 1.17
N TYR A 54 -3.68 -5.30 1.89
CA TYR A 54 -2.34 -5.04 1.37
C TYR A 54 -1.98 -6.01 0.25
N GLU A 55 -2.21 -7.32 0.44
CA GLU A 55 -1.93 -8.32 -0.59
C GLU A 55 -2.78 -8.11 -1.85
N HIS A 56 -4.03 -7.66 -1.71
CA HIS A 56 -4.87 -7.32 -2.85
C HIS A 56 -4.33 -6.11 -3.65
N LEU A 57 -3.77 -5.11 -2.96
CA LEU A 57 -3.09 -3.99 -3.61
C LEU A 57 -1.82 -4.42 -4.31
N ARG A 58 -1.03 -5.28 -3.67
CA ARG A 58 0.21 -5.83 -4.23
C ARG A 58 -0.06 -6.67 -5.48
N ALA A 59 -1.11 -7.47 -5.48
CA ALA A 59 -1.49 -8.31 -6.62
C ALA A 59 -1.92 -7.49 -7.86
N GLN A 60 -2.45 -6.27 -7.66
CA GLN A 60 -2.83 -5.35 -8.73
C GLN A 60 -1.69 -4.42 -9.17
N ALA A 61 -0.61 -4.36 -8.40
CA ALA A 61 0.52 -3.52 -8.74
C ALA A 61 1.30 -4.11 -9.92
N LEU A 62 1.81 -3.21 -10.77
CA LEU A 62 2.79 -3.56 -11.78
C LEU A 62 4.03 -4.18 -11.13
N ASN A 63 4.60 -5.17 -11.81
CA ASN A 63 5.91 -5.71 -11.42
C ASN A 63 7.03 -4.68 -11.69
N VAL A 64 8.27 -5.02 -11.32
CA VAL A 64 9.42 -4.11 -11.42
C VAL A 64 9.68 -3.65 -12.86
N GLU A 65 9.70 -4.58 -13.81
CA GLU A 65 9.95 -4.28 -15.24
C GLU A 65 8.88 -3.33 -15.78
N GLN A 66 7.61 -3.68 -15.55
CA GLN A 66 6.45 -2.90 -15.99
C GLN A 66 6.42 -1.51 -15.34
N THR A 67 6.79 -1.41 -14.06
CA THR A 67 6.89 -0.12 -13.35
C THR A 67 7.97 0.77 -13.98
N ARG A 68 9.14 0.20 -14.33
CA ARG A 68 10.22 0.95 -15.00
C ARG A 68 9.79 1.46 -16.37
N GLU A 69 9.15 0.61 -17.17
CA GLU A 69 8.61 0.99 -18.48
C GLU A 69 7.55 2.08 -18.37
N PHE A 70 6.63 1.94 -17.41
CA PHE A 70 5.58 2.92 -17.16
C PHE A 70 6.16 4.30 -16.82
N ILE A 71 7.10 4.36 -15.88
CA ILE A 71 7.76 5.62 -15.48
C ILE A 71 8.52 6.24 -16.65
N ALA A 72 9.27 5.44 -17.42
CA ALA A 72 10.01 5.93 -18.58
C ALA A 72 9.09 6.50 -19.67
N LYS A 73 7.94 5.85 -19.91
CA LYS A 73 6.92 6.34 -20.86
C LYS A 73 6.32 7.67 -20.40
N MET A 74 5.99 7.79 -19.11
CA MET A 74 5.47 9.03 -18.54
C MET A 74 6.48 10.18 -18.62
N ALA A 75 7.74 9.95 -18.24
CA ALA A 75 8.80 10.96 -18.33
C ALA A 75 8.99 11.49 -19.75
N LYS A 76 8.98 10.60 -20.76
CA LYS A 76 9.05 11.00 -22.18
C LYS A 76 7.86 11.86 -22.61
N LYS A 77 6.65 11.51 -22.17
CA LYS A 77 5.42 12.27 -22.48
C LYS A 77 5.47 13.70 -21.92
N HIS A 78 6.04 13.89 -20.73
CA HIS A 78 6.19 15.21 -20.11
C HIS A 78 7.34 16.05 -20.67
N ALA A 79 8.39 15.44 -21.23
CA ALA A 79 9.48 16.17 -21.88
C ALA A 79 9.13 16.69 -23.29
N GLN A 80 7.98 16.29 -23.83
CA GLN A 80 7.53 16.61 -25.20
C GLN A 80 6.34 17.59 -25.23
N GLY A 81 5.85 18.04 -24.06
CA GLY A 81 4.79 19.05 -23.92
C GLY A 81 5.31 20.26 -23.18
#